data_AF-A0A937FET8-F1
#
_entry.id   AF-A0A937FET8-F1
#
_cell.length_a   1.000
_cell.length_b   1.000
_cell.length_c   1.000
_cell.angle_alpha   90.00
_cell.angle_beta   90.00
_cell.angle_gamma   90.00
#
_symmetry.space_group_name_H-M   'P 1'
#
loop_
_entity.id
_entity.type
_entity.pdbx_description
1 polymer ?
#
loop_
_entity_poly.entity_id
_entity_poly.type
_entity_poly.pdbx_seq_one_letter_code
_entity_poly.pdbx_strand_id
1 'polypeptide(L)'
;MKFINSKQLLKCALAGIVWFIITIGVGLLIMKFTNYNFKDILFMEGILLIIIGVLSSIGGNPMGLSLQSLGQVNSQYASNVNLEVTKKEKNNYNIKTTISFGISMIALIIGGALSIILNFII
;
A
#
# COMPACT_ATOMS: atom_id res chain seq x y z
N MET A 1 17.27 -9.16 -5.96
CA MET A 1 16.77 -8.75 -4.62
C MET A 1 17.56 -7.51 -4.20
N LYS A 2 16.98 -6.31 -4.29
CA LYS A 2 17.71 -5.05 -4.03
C LYS A 2 17.80 -4.85 -2.52
N PHE A 3 19.00 -4.85 -1.95
CA PHE A 3 19.22 -4.62 -0.52
C PHE A 3 18.58 -3.29 -0.11
N ILE A 4 17.65 -3.35 0.83
CA ILE A 4 17.00 -2.19 1.40
C ILE A 4 18.07 -1.40 2.17
N ASN A 5 18.27 -0.13 1.83
CA ASN A 5 19.20 0.73 2.55
C ASN A 5 18.65 1.02 3.96
N SER A 6 19.50 1.05 4.99
CA SER A 6 19.10 1.38 6.38
C SER A 6 18.33 2.70 6.49
N LYS A 7 18.66 3.68 5.64
CA LYS A 7 17.97 4.97 5.51
C LYS A 7 16.51 4.84 5.06
N GLN A 8 16.16 3.80 4.30
CA GLN A 8 14.77 3.57 3.85
C GLN A 8 13.93 2.91 4.93
N LEU A 9 14.49 2.01 5.74
CA LEU A 9 13.81 1.45 6.90
C LEU A 9 13.46 2.52 7.92
N LEU A 10 14.39 3.45 8.20
CA LEU A 10 14.15 4.57 9.11
C LEU A 10 12.99 5.45 8.62
N LYS A 11 12.94 5.76 7.32
CA LYS A 11 11.84 6.53 6.74
C LYS A 11 10.49 5.81 6.82
N CYS A 12 10.48 4.49 6.64
CA CYS A 12 9.27 3.67 6.78
C CYS A 12 8.74 3.70 8.22
N ALA A 13 9.63 3.53 9.21
CA ALA A 13 9.26 3.61 10.62
C ALA A 13 8.69 4.99 11.00
N LEU A 14 9.34 6.08 10.55
CA LEU A 14 8.84 7.44 10.73
C LEU A 14 7.46 7.62 10.09
N ALA A 15 7.26 7.13 8.87
CA ALA A 15 5.96 7.21 8.20
C ALA A 15 4.88 6.41 8.95
N GLY A 16 5.23 5.25 9.51
CA GLY A 16 4.30 4.44 10.32
C GLY A 16 3.85 5.15 11.60
N ILE A 17 4.78 5.82 12.30
CA ILE A 17 4.48 6.63 13.50
C ILE A 17 3.54 7.79 13.15
N VAL A 18 3.78 8.48 12.02
CA VAL A 18 2.91 9.56 11.56
C VAL A 18 1.50 9.05 11.28
N TRP A 19 1.37 7.93 10.57
CA TRP A 19 0.07 7.30 10.32
C TRP A 19 -0.64 6.90 11.61
N PHE A 20 0.09 6.33 12.56
CA PHE A 20 -0.42 5.95 13.85
C PHE A 20 -1.00 7.15 14.65
N ILE A 21 -0.33 8.30 14.65
CA ILE A 21 -0.83 9.54 15.28
C ILE A 21 -2.13 10.01 14.59
N ILE A 22 -2.20 9.93 13.26
CA ILE A 22 -3.39 10.30 12.49
C ILE A 22 -4.58 9.40 12.89
N THR A 23 -4.35 8.09 13.01
CA THR A 23 -5.39 7.12 13.42
C THR A 23 -5.93 7.43 14.82
N ILE A 24 -5.09 7.79 15.79
CA ILE A 24 -5.56 8.22 17.11
C ILE A 24 -6.46 9.46 16.99
N GLY A 25 -6.05 10.44 16.18
CA GLY A 25 -6.80 11.67 15.97
C GLY A 25 -8.19 11.40 15.39
N VAL A 26 -8.28 10.49 14.42
CA VAL A 26 -9.55 10.06 13.80
C VAL A 26 -10.41 9.30 14.81
N GLY A 27 -9.84 8.35 15.56
CA GLY A 27 -10.55 7.62 16.60
C GLY A 27 -11.16 8.51 17.69
N LEU A 28 -10.43 9.56 18.12
CA LEU A 28 -10.96 10.56 19.07
C LEU A 28 -12.11 11.37 18.48
N LEU A 29 -12.05 11.66 17.19
CA LEU A 29 -13.10 12.38 16.48
C LEU A 29 -14.36 11.50 16.40
N ILE A 30 -14.22 10.22 16.02
CA ILE A 30 -15.32 9.25 15.98
C ILE A 30 -15.94 9.07 17.37
N MET A 31 -15.13 8.98 18.43
CA MET A 31 -15.62 8.90 19.82
C MET A 31 -16.47 10.11 20.23
N LYS A 32 -16.21 11.31 19.68
CA LYS A 32 -17.06 12.47 19.95
C LYS A 32 -18.42 12.40 19.25
N PHE A 33 -18.49 11.75 18.09
CA PHE A 33 -19.73 11.60 17.33
C PHE A 33 -20.51 10.34 17.69
N THR A 34 -19.86 9.36 18.30
CA THR A 34 -20.47 8.10 18.71
C THR A 34 -20.14 7.80 20.17
N ASN A 35 -21.14 7.50 20.99
CA ASN A 35 -20.96 7.06 22.39
C ASN A 35 -20.32 5.65 22.51
N TYR A 36 -19.52 5.24 21.54
CA TYR A 36 -18.78 3.99 21.57
C TYR A 36 -17.47 4.16 22.33
N ASN A 37 -17.01 3.06 22.94
CA ASN A 37 -15.74 3.06 23.65
C ASN A 37 -14.60 3.32 22.67
N PHE A 38 -13.66 4.19 23.06
CA PHE A 38 -12.46 4.49 22.28
C PHE A 38 -11.68 3.22 21.91
N LYS A 39 -11.65 2.25 22.83
CA LYS A 39 -11.06 0.92 22.62
C LYS A 39 -11.62 0.24 21.36
N ASP A 40 -12.94 0.11 21.27
CA ASP A 40 -13.61 -0.60 20.18
C ASP A 40 -13.42 0.12 18.83
N ILE A 41 -13.46 1.45 18.85
CA ILE A 41 -13.21 2.30 17.67
C ILE A 41 -11.78 2.08 17.15
N LEU A 42 -10.78 2.15 18.03
CA LEU A 42 -9.36 2.02 17.66
C LEU A 42 -9.04 0.63 17.09
N PHE A 43 -9.70 -0.41 17.60
CA PHE A 43 -9.55 -1.78 17.08
C PHE A 43 -10.10 -1.93 15.67
N MET A 44 -11.35 -1.47 15.45
CA MET A 44 -11.98 -1.53 14.15
C MET A 44 -11.23 -0.68 13.11
N GLU A 45 -10.78 0.51 13.49
CA GLU A 45 -10.01 1.39 12.63
C GLU A 45 -8.63 0.78 12.28
N GLY A 46 -7.96 0.16 13.25
CA GLY A 46 -6.70 -0.56 13.04
C GLY A 46 -6.84 -1.71 12.03
N ILE A 47 -7.90 -2.52 12.13
CA ILE A 47 -8.20 -3.59 11.17
C ILE A 47 -8.43 -3.00 9.77
N LEU A 48 -9.23 -1.94 9.68
CA LEU A 48 -9.57 -1.30 8.41
C LEU A 48 -8.32 -0.75 7.71
N LEU A 49 -7.40 -0.16 8.47
CA LEU A 49 -6.09 0.31 7.98
C LEU A 49 -5.23 -0.84 7.43
N ILE A 50 -5.19 -1.99 8.10
CA ILE A 50 -4.45 -3.16 7.61
C ILE A 50 -5.06 -3.66 6.30
N ILE A 51 -6.39 -3.74 6.20
CA ILE A 51 -7.07 -4.18 4.99
C ILE A 51 -6.72 -3.24 3.82
N ILE A 52 -6.81 -1.92 4.02
CA ILE A 52 -6.44 -0.93 3.00
C ILE A 52 -4.96 -1.07 2.63
N GLY A 53 -4.07 -1.26 3.61
CA GLY A 53 -2.63 -1.45 3.37
C GLY A 53 -2.34 -2.69 2.52
N VAL A 54 -3.00 -3.81 2.82
CA VAL A 54 -2.86 -5.06 2.06
C VAL A 54 -3.45 -4.93 0.66
N LEU A 55 -4.66 -4.36 0.51
CA LEU A 55 -5.27 -4.14 -0.81
C LEU A 55 -4.44 -3.18 -1.66
N SER A 56 -3.87 -2.14 -1.05
CA SER A 56 -2.96 -1.23 -1.75
C SER A 56 -1.68 -1.93 -2.20
N SER A 57 -1.24 -2.96 -1.47
CA SER A 57 -0.08 -3.79 -1.84
C SER A 57 -0.29 -4.71 -3.02
N ILE A 58 -1.53 -4.89 -3.49
CA ILE A 58 -1.81 -5.57 -4.75
C ILE A 58 -1.42 -4.62 -5.88
N GLY A 59 -0.14 -4.65 -6.25
CA GLY A 59 0.37 -3.92 -7.40
C GLY A 59 -0.29 -4.42 -8.68
N GLY A 60 -0.81 -3.48 -9.50
CA GLY A 60 -1.47 -3.79 -10.76
C GLY A 60 -0.56 -4.65 -11.65
N ASN A 61 -0.91 -5.92 -11.79
CA ASN A 61 -0.27 -6.80 -12.76
C ASN A 61 -0.80 -6.41 -14.16
N PRO A 62 0.04 -6.17 -15.18
CA PRO A 62 -0.40 -5.90 -16.55
C PRO A 62 -1.10 -7.11 -17.23
N MET A 63 -1.66 -8.04 -16.47
CA MET A 63 -2.43 -9.18 -16.97
C MET A 63 -3.64 -8.75 -17.82
N GLY A 64 -4.13 -7.51 -17.64
CA GLY A 64 -5.11 -6.91 -18.56
C GLY A 64 -4.56 -6.60 -19.96
N LEU A 65 -3.28 -6.22 -20.07
CA LEU A 65 -2.58 -6.03 -21.36
C LEU A 65 -2.31 -7.37 -22.05
N SER A 66 -2.05 -8.45 -21.31
CA SER A 66 -1.88 -9.78 -21.91
C SER A 66 -3.20 -10.37 -22.44
N LEU A 67 -4.34 -10.06 -21.82
CA LEU A 67 -5.67 -10.42 -22.34
C LEU A 67 -5.97 -9.71 -23.68
N GLN A 68 -5.49 -8.48 -23.87
CA GLN A 68 -5.64 -7.76 -25.14
C GLN A 68 -4.89 -8.43 -26.30
N SER A 69 -3.82 -9.16 -26.00
CA SER A 69 -3.02 -9.94 -26.96
C SER A 69 -3.70 -11.25 -27.41
N LEU A 70 -4.56 -11.84 -26.57
CA LEU A 70 -5.23 -13.12 -26.88
C LEU A 70 -6.23 -13.04 -28.04
N GLY A 71 -6.71 -11.84 -28.39
CA GLY A 71 -7.60 -11.62 -29.54
C GLY A 71 -6.86 -11.33 -30.85
N GLN A 72 -5.52 -11.24 -30.85
CA GLN A 72 -4.73 -10.82 -32.01
C GLN A 72 -4.10 -12.02 -32.72
N VAL A 73 -4.57 -12.33 -33.93
CA VAL A 73 -4.16 -13.49 -34.74
C VAL A 73 -2.74 -13.35 -35.32
N ASN A 74 -2.14 -12.15 -35.27
CA ASN A 74 -0.83 -11.88 -35.85
C ASN A 74 0.27 -11.78 -34.78
N SER A 75 1.10 -12.82 -34.69
CA SER A 75 2.21 -12.93 -33.73
C SER A 75 3.25 -11.82 -33.84
N GLN A 76 3.42 -11.22 -35.03
CA GLN A 76 4.34 -10.11 -35.29
C GLN A 76 3.81 -8.77 -34.75
N TYR A 77 2.49 -8.56 -34.76
CA TYR A 77 1.87 -7.37 -34.20
C TYR A 77 1.84 -7.44 -32.67
N ALA A 78 1.46 -8.61 -32.12
CA ALA A 78 1.49 -8.88 -30.69
C ALA A 78 2.91 -8.70 -30.11
N SER A 79 3.94 -9.21 -30.78
CA SER A 79 5.33 -9.06 -30.33
C SER A 79 5.84 -7.62 -30.44
N ASN A 80 5.45 -6.84 -31.46
CA ASN A 80 5.85 -5.43 -31.58
C ASN A 80 5.16 -4.55 -30.53
N VAL A 81 3.87 -4.75 -30.28
CA VAL A 81 3.13 -4.09 -29.20
C VAL A 81 3.74 -4.48 -27.84
N ASN A 82 4.05 -5.76 -27.63
CA ASN A 82 4.66 -6.21 -26.37
C ASN A 82 6.08 -5.63 -26.19
N LEU A 83 6.84 -5.44 -27.26
CA LEU A 83 8.15 -4.76 -27.23
C LEU A 83 8.02 -3.25 -26.97
N GLU A 84 7.01 -2.58 -27.52
CA GLU A 84 6.71 -1.18 -27.22
C GLU A 84 6.21 -0.98 -25.79
N VAL A 85 5.35 -1.88 -25.30
CA VAL A 85 4.89 -1.88 -23.91
C VAL A 85 6.05 -2.17 -22.97
N THR A 86 6.90 -3.16 -23.26
CA THR A 86 8.10 -3.45 -22.47
C THR A 86 9.09 -2.28 -22.51
N LYS A 87 9.27 -1.60 -23.66
CA LYS A 87 10.10 -0.39 -23.75
C LYS A 87 9.51 0.77 -22.95
N LYS A 88 8.18 0.98 -23.01
CA LYS A 88 7.49 2.02 -22.24
C LYS A 88 7.50 1.71 -20.74
N GLU A 89 7.28 0.47 -20.32
CA GLU A 89 7.43 0.02 -18.94
C GLU A 89 8.87 0.17 -18.46
N LYS A 90 9.87 -0.22 -19.25
CA LYS A 90 11.29 -0.06 -18.90
C LYS A 90 11.73 1.41 -18.78
N ASN A 91 11.13 2.32 -19.56
CA ASN A 91 11.41 3.77 -19.50
C ASN A 91 10.56 4.51 -18.44
N ASN A 92 9.34 4.05 -18.13
CA ASN A 92 8.46 4.61 -17.10
C ASN A 92 8.53 3.89 -15.75
N TYR A 93 9.38 2.86 -15.61
CA TYR A 93 9.70 2.29 -14.30
C TYR A 93 10.59 3.28 -13.57
N ASN A 94 9.97 4.35 -13.10
CA ASN A 94 10.56 5.27 -12.16
C ASN A 94 10.66 4.48 -10.85
N ILE A 95 11.73 3.68 -10.73
CA ILE A 95 11.99 2.71 -9.64
C ILE A 95 11.78 3.37 -8.26
N LYS A 96 12.00 4.68 -8.17
CA LYS A 96 11.71 5.50 -6.98
C LYS A 96 10.24 5.47 -6.58
N THR A 97 9.30 5.60 -7.52
CA THR A 97 7.86 5.72 -7.23
C THR A 97 7.28 4.41 -6.73
N THR A 98 7.61 3.28 -7.34
CA THR A 98 7.16 1.96 -6.89
C THR A 98 7.70 1.60 -5.51
N ILE A 99 8.98 1.90 -5.25
CA ILE A 99 9.60 1.69 -3.94
C ILE A 99 8.99 2.64 -2.90
N SER A 100 8.73 3.91 -3.26
CA SER A 100 8.07 4.86 -2.37
C SER A 100 6.66 4.41 -2.00
N PHE A 101 5.90 3.89 -2.96
CA PHE A 101 4.54 3.40 -2.73
C PHE A 101 4.55 2.16 -1.84
N GLY A 102 5.44 1.19 -2.09
CA GLY A 102 5.60 0.01 -1.24
C GLY A 102 6.00 0.35 0.20
N ILE A 103 6.88 1.34 0.40
CA ILE A 103 7.27 1.83 1.73
C ILE A 103 6.07 2.45 2.47
N SER A 104 5.23 3.22 1.76
CA SER A 104 4.01 3.80 2.33
C SER A 104 2.96 2.73 2.70
N MET A 105 2.82 1.67 1.89
CA MET A 105 1.90 0.56 2.21
C MET A 105 2.34 -0.22 3.45
N ILE A 106 3.65 -0.52 3.56
CA ILE A 106 4.20 -1.21 4.74
C ILE A 106 4.06 -0.32 5.99
N ALA A 107 4.23 0.99 5.85
CA ALA A 107 4.00 1.94 6.93
C ALA A 107 2.54 1.96 7.42
N LEU A 108 1.56 1.85 6.50
CA LEU A 108 0.14 1.74 6.84
C LEU A 108 -0.17 0.47 7.65
N ILE A 109 0.39 -0.67 7.24
CA ILE A 109 0.22 -1.95 7.95
C ILE A 109 0.84 -1.89 9.35
N ILE A 110 2.05 -1.31 9.47
CA ILE A 110 2.71 -1.12 10.77
C ILE A 110 1.89 -0.20 11.68
N GLY A 111 1.39 0.92 11.14
CA GLY A 111 0.53 1.84 11.88
C GLY A 111 -0.75 1.17 12.38
N GLY A 112 -1.45 0.42 11.53
CA GLY A 112 -2.65 -0.33 11.91
C GLY A 112 -2.37 -1.41 12.96
N ALA A 113 -1.25 -2.13 12.85
CA ALA A 113 -0.86 -3.13 13.84
C ALA A 113 -0.55 -2.50 15.22
N LEU A 114 0.13 -1.35 15.23
CA LEU A 114 0.37 -0.58 16.46
C LEU A 114 -0.93 -0.13 17.13
N SER A 115 -1.93 0.30 16.35
CA SER A 115 -3.26 0.66 16.87
C SER A 115 -3.96 -0.53 17.53
N ILE A 116 -3.87 -1.73 16.95
CA ILE A 116 -4.42 -2.94 17.55
C ILE A 116 -3.66 -3.32 18.84
N ILE A 117 -2.34 -3.16 18.88
CA ILE A 117 -1.55 -3.45 20.08
C ILE A 117 -1.92 -2.48 21.22
N LEU A 118 -2.13 -1.21 20.92
CA LEU A 118 -2.56 -0.23 21.93
C LEU A 118 -3.95 -0.48 22.49
N ASN A 119 -4.85 -1.06 21.70
CA ASN A 119 -6.14 -1.53 22.19
C ASN A 119 -5.99 -2.59 23.31
N PHE A 120 -4.93 -3.41 23.31
CA PHE A 120 -4.70 -4.36 24.40
C PHE A 120 -4.20 -3.70 25.69
N ILE A 121 -3.64 -2.49 25.61
CA ILE A 121 -3.09 -1.75 26.76
C ILE A 121 -4.15 -0.82 27.38
N ILE A 122 -5.03 -0.24 26.57
CA ILE A 122 -6.14 0.65 26.96
C ILE A 122 -7.40 -0.17 27.26
#